data_AF-A0A554LID7-F1
#
_entry.id   AF-A0A554LID7-F1
#
_cell.length_a   1.000
_cell.length_b   1.000
_cell.length_c   1.000
_cell.angle_alpha   90.00
_cell.angle_beta   90.00
_cell.angle_gamma   90.00
#
_symmetry.space_group_name_H-M   'P 1'
#
loop_
_entity.id
_entity.type
_entity.pdbx_description
1 polymer ?
#
loop_
_entity_poly.entity_id
_entity_poly.type
_entity_poly.pdbx_seq_one_letter_code
_entity_poly.pdbx_strand_id
1 'polypeptide(L)'
;MKITLCGSMSCAKKMMAVKERLEKAGHKIFAPENILEYVKGEIEIENKREKIMLDAIRTYYEKIKKSDAILVVNFTKNKIKNYIGGNSLIEMAFAHVLRKKIYLFNPIPRMSYTDEIEAMKPIVVGRSLKKFII
;
A
#
# COMPACT_ATOMS: atom_id res chain seq x y z
N MET A 1 10.39 -12.47 0.94
CA MET A 1 10.56 -11.14 1.60
C MET A 1 9.36 -10.83 2.48
N LYS A 2 9.52 -9.94 3.48
CA LYS A 2 8.43 -9.31 4.23
C LYS A 2 7.99 -8.03 3.53
N ILE A 3 6.72 -7.95 3.11
CA ILE A 3 6.19 -6.81 2.35
C ILE A 3 4.96 -6.25 3.07
N THR A 4 4.92 -4.94 3.30
CA THR A 4 3.68 -4.27 3.72
C THR A 4 2.90 -3.79 2.49
N LEU A 5 1.61 -4.15 2.40
CA LEU A 5 0.70 -3.62 1.40
C LEU A 5 0.13 -2.27 1.86
N CYS A 6 0.23 -1.31 0.95
CA CYS A 6 -0.23 0.05 1.09
C CYS A 6 -1.28 0.32 0.00
N GLY A 7 -2.26 1.17 0.26
CA GLY A 7 -3.25 1.55 -0.74
C GLY A 7 -4.55 2.07 -0.12
N SER A 8 -5.44 2.58 -0.96
CA SER A 8 -6.78 2.98 -0.52
C SER A 8 -7.62 1.75 -0.18
N MET A 9 -8.33 1.81 0.95
CA MET A 9 -9.24 0.76 1.38
C MET A 9 -10.37 0.52 0.36
N SER A 10 -10.77 1.54 -0.42
CA SER A 10 -11.68 1.34 -1.58
C SER A 10 -11.23 0.24 -2.57
N CYS A 11 -9.95 -0.13 -2.56
CA CYS A 11 -9.36 -1.18 -3.38
C CYS A 11 -9.12 -2.50 -2.61
N ALA A 12 -9.67 -2.67 -1.40
CA ALA A 12 -9.39 -3.79 -0.50
C ALA A 12 -9.54 -5.17 -1.15
N LYS A 13 -10.60 -5.40 -1.93
CA LYS A 13 -10.79 -6.67 -2.67
C LYS A 13 -9.60 -6.98 -3.61
N LYS A 14 -9.09 -5.97 -4.31
CA LYS A 14 -7.93 -6.13 -5.21
C LYS A 14 -6.63 -6.27 -4.42
N MET A 15 -6.49 -5.58 -3.29
CA MET A 15 -5.35 -5.76 -2.38
C MET A 15 -5.27 -7.18 -1.83
N MET A 16 -6.42 -7.79 -1.51
CA MET A 16 -6.49 -9.21 -1.10
C MET A 16 -6.01 -10.15 -2.20
N ALA A 17 -6.46 -9.95 -3.44
CA ALA A 17 -5.97 -10.75 -4.57
C ALA A 17 -4.46 -10.59 -4.80
N VAL A 18 -3.90 -9.38 -4.59
CA VAL A 18 -2.45 -9.15 -4.65
C VAL A 18 -1.73 -9.84 -3.50
N LYS A 19 -2.27 -9.77 -2.28
CA LYS A 19 -1.75 -10.47 -1.09
C LYS A 19 -1.62 -11.96 -1.35
N GLU A 20 -2.71 -12.62 -1.76
CA GLU A 20 -2.71 -14.07 -2.04
C GLU A 20 -1.67 -14.47 -3.07
N ARG A 21 -1.52 -13.67 -4.14
CA ARG A 21 -0.51 -13.95 -5.18
C ARG A 21 0.92 -13.84 -4.65
N LEU A 22 1.21 -12.85 -3.81
CA LEU A 22 2.54 -12.68 -3.23
C LEU A 22 2.84 -13.76 -2.17
N GLU A 23 1.84 -14.17 -1.39
CA GLU A 23 1.98 -15.26 -0.43
C GLU A 23 2.25 -16.60 -1.13
N LYS A 24 1.53 -16.89 -2.23
CA LYS A 24 1.81 -18.06 -3.08
C LYS A 24 3.21 -18.04 -3.69
N ALA A 25 3.78 -16.86 -3.89
CA ALA A 25 5.18 -16.68 -4.33
C ALA A 25 6.19 -16.73 -3.17
N GLY A 26 5.79 -17.12 -1.95
CA GLY A 26 6.70 -17.31 -0.82
C GLY A 26 7.02 -16.04 -0.02
N HIS A 27 6.25 -14.96 -0.21
CA HIS A 27 6.44 -13.72 0.56
C HIS A 27 5.54 -13.68 1.81
N LYS A 28 6.03 -13.05 2.88
CA LYS A 28 5.22 -12.74 4.07
C LYS A 28 4.60 -11.36 3.91
N ILE A 29 3.28 -11.27 3.95
CA ILE A 29 2.55 -10.04 3.64
C ILE A 29 1.86 -9.45 4.88
N PHE A 30 2.26 -8.23 5.25
CA PHE A 30 1.51 -7.40 6.18
C PHE A 30 0.47 -6.58 5.43
N ALA A 31 -0.76 -6.58 5.93
CA ALA A 31 -1.90 -5.84 5.37
C ALA A 31 -2.68 -5.16 6.51
N PRO A 32 -3.67 -4.29 6.22
CA PRO A 32 -4.57 -3.80 7.25
C PRO A 32 -5.28 -4.99 7.90
N GLU A 33 -5.30 -5.06 9.23
CA GLU A 33 -5.92 -6.19 9.95
C GLU A 33 -7.42 -6.30 9.62
N ASN A 34 -8.09 -5.16 9.53
CA ASN A 34 -9.52 -5.11 9.32
C ASN A 34 -9.89 -5.08 7.81
N ILE A 35 -8.98 -5.53 6.93
CA ILE A 35 -9.25 -5.55 5.49
C ILE A 35 -10.45 -6.44 5.15
N LEU A 36 -10.66 -7.52 5.90
CA LEU A 36 -11.79 -8.43 5.72
C LEU A 36 -13.10 -7.81 6.19
N GLU A 37 -13.12 -7.20 7.38
CA GLU A 37 -14.27 -6.48 7.92
C GLU A 37 -14.70 -5.34 6.99
N TYR A 38 -13.73 -4.58 6.46
CA TYR A 38 -14.00 -3.55 5.46
C TYR A 38 -14.59 -4.13 4.16
N VAL A 39 -14.04 -5.24 3.66
CA VAL A 39 -14.56 -5.89 2.44
C VAL A 39 -16.00 -6.40 2.62
N LYS A 40 -16.35 -6.81 3.84
CA LYS A 40 -17.71 -7.21 4.23
C LYS A 40 -18.65 -6.03 4.49
N GLY A 41 -18.13 -4.80 4.54
CA GLY A 41 -18.89 -3.59 4.83
C GLY A 41 -19.21 -3.40 6.33
N GLU A 42 -18.48 -4.09 7.20
CA GLU A 42 -18.71 -4.08 8.65
C GLU A 42 -18.10 -2.84 9.33
N ILE A 43 -17.18 -2.12 8.65
CA ILE A 43 -16.47 -0.93 9.15
C ILE A 43 -16.14 0.09 8.04
N GLU A 44 -15.94 1.36 8.41
CA GLU A 44 -15.61 2.46 7.50
C GLU A 44 -14.25 3.15 7.81
N ILE A 45 -13.15 2.43 7.53
CA ILE A 45 -11.77 2.83 7.90
C ILE A 45 -11.26 4.13 7.23
N GLU A 46 -11.95 4.66 6.22
CA GLU A 46 -11.50 5.91 5.59
C GLU A 46 -11.81 7.18 6.43
N ASN A 47 -12.61 7.09 7.50
CA ASN A 47 -12.94 8.24 8.34
C ASN A 47 -11.84 8.60 9.38
N LYS A 48 -11.79 9.87 9.79
CA LYS A 48 -10.78 10.40 10.73
C LYS A 48 -10.83 9.71 12.10
N ARG A 49 -12.04 9.40 12.59
CA ARG A 49 -12.28 8.88 13.94
C ARG A 49 -11.63 7.50 14.12
N GLU A 50 -11.84 6.60 13.18
CA GLU A 50 -11.28 5.25 13.23
C GLU A 50 -9.76 5.27 13.16
N LYS A 51 -9.16 6.13 12.33
CA LYS A 51 -7.70 6.26 12.25
C LYS A 51 -7.07 6.68 13.58
N ILE A 52 -7.75 7.55 14.34
CA ILE A 52 -7.30 7.97 15.67
C ILE A 52 -7.50 6.82 16.67
N MET A 53 -8.68 6.21 16.69
CA MET A 53 -9.00 5.13 17.63
C MET A 53 -8.09 3.90 17.47
N LEU A 54 -7.76 3.54 16.24
CA LEU A 54 -6.91 2.39 15.91
C LEU A 54 -5.41 2.74 15.86
N ASP A 55 -5.06 3.99 16.14
CA ASP A 55 -3.72 4.55 15.94
C ASP A 55 -3.10 4.11 14.60
N ALA A 56 -3.90 4.21 13.54
CA ALA A 56 -3.65 3.52 12.29
C ALA A 56 -2.30 3.91 11.68
N ILE A 57 -1.89 5.18 11.84
CA ILE A 57 -0.61 5.70 11.34
C ILE A 57 0.57 5.02 12.05
N ARG A 58 0.59 4.97 13.39
CA ARG A 58 1.70 4.34 14.13
C ARG A 58 1.71 2.83 13.95
N THR A 59 0.53 2.21 13.93
CA THR A 59 0.38 0.78 13.65
C THR A 59 0.96 0.41 12.28
N TYR A 60 0.68 1.20 11.25
CA TYR A 60 1.25 0.97 9.92
C TYR A 60 2.75 1.26 9.85
N TYR A 61 3.22 2.31 10.52
CA TYR A 61 4.65 2.60 10.63
C TYR A 61 5.43 1.40 11.21
N GLU A 62 4.92 0.77 12.28
CA GLU A 62 5.56 -0.42 12.86
C GLU A 62 5.55 -1.64 11.90
N LYS A 63 4.50 -1.81 11.09
CA LYS A 63 4.47 -2.84 10.03
C LYS A 63 5.55 -2.57 8.97
N ILE A 64 5.67 -1.32 8.52
CA ILE A 64 6.69 -0.91 7.52
C ILE A 64 8.10 -1.10 8.08
N LYS A 65 8.34 -0.74 9.33
CA LYS A 65 9.64 -0.92 10.02
C LYS A 65 10.08 -2.39 10.03
N LYS A 66 9.16 -3.31 10.28
CA LYS A 66 9.37 -4.77 10.28
C LYS A 66 9.45 -5.42 8.90
N SER A 67 9.23 -4.64 7.83
CA SER A 67 9.21 -5.12 6.45
C SER A 67 10.55 -4.87 5.73
N ASP A 68 10.80 -5.62 4.67
CA ASP A 68 11.91 -5.40 3.74
C ASP A 68 11.53 -4.34 2.68
N ALA A 69 10.24 -4.26 2.37
CA ALA A 69 9.69 -3.39 1.34
C ALA A 69 8.23 -3.02 1.60
N ILE A 70 7.75 -2.00 0.90
CA ILE A 70 6.32 -1.74 0.72
C ILE A 70 5.90 -1.98 -0.73
N LEU A 71 4.66 -2.39 -0.94
CA LEU A 71 4.00 -2.38 -2.25
C LEU A 71 2.73 -1.53 -2.16
N VAL A 72 2.73 -0.40 -2.87
CA VAL A 72 1.57 0.47 -3.00
C VAL A 72 0.71 -0.03 -4.16
N VAL A 73 -0.50 -0.46 -3.84
CA VAL A 73 -1.46 -0.99 -4.80
C VAL A 73 -2.34 0.13 -5.33
N ASN A 74 -1.77 0.94 -6.23
CA ASN A 74 -2.32 2.18 -6.74
C ASN A 74 -3.26 1.96 -7.94
N PHE A 75 -4.49 1.51 -7.72
CA PHE A 75 -5.51 1.42 -8.77
C PHE A 75 -6.18 2.78 -9.03
N THR A 76 -6.89 2.90 -10.16
CA THR A 76 -7.73 4.07 -10.45
C THR A 76 -8.81 4.24 -9.37
N LYS A 77 -8.94 5.45 -8.82
CA LYS A 77 -9.99 5.88 -7.88
C LYS A 77 -10.49 7.26 -8.31
N ASN A 78 -11.82 7.49 -8.27
CA ASN A 78 -12.44 8.80 -8.59
C ASN A 78 -11.93 9.43 -9.90
N LYS A 79 -11.83 8.64 -10.97
CA LYS A 79 -11.29 9.04 -12.30
C LYS A 79 -9.81 9.44 -12.32
N ILE A 80 -9.10 9.37 -11.19
CA ILE A 80 -7.64 9.57 -11.12
C ILE A 80 -6.97 8.23 -11.39
N LYS A 81 -6.29 8.12 -12.52
CA LYS A 81 -5.53 6.93 -12.92
C LYS A 81 -4.37 6.69 -11.96
N ASN A 82 -4.19 5.43 -11.55
CA ASN A 82 -3.10 4.98 -10.68
C ASN A 82 -3.02 5.72 -9.33
N TYR A 83 -4.17 6.11 -8.78
CA TYR A 83 -4.29 6.98 -7.61
C TYR A 83 -3.47 6.50 -6.41
N ILE A 84 -2.73 7.42 -5.79
CA ILE A 84 -2.05 7.26 -4.51
C ILE A 84 -2.64 8.31 -3.57
N GLY A 85 -3.35 7.89 -2.53
CA GLY A 85 -3.96 8.82 -1.58
C GLY A 85 -2.96 9.32 -0.53
N GLY A 86 -3.34 10.37 0.20
CA GLY A 86 -2.48 10.98 1.22
C GLY A 86 -1.95 10.01 2.28
N ASN A 87 -2.75 9.01 2.70
CA ASN A 87 -2.29 7.99 3.63
C ASN A 87 -1.14 7.15 3.04
N SER A 88 -1.27 6.74 1.79
CA SER A 88 -0.23 5.98 1.09
C SER A 88 1.00 6.82 0.78
N LEU A 89 0.85 8.13 0.54
CA LEU A 89 1.99 9.05 0.43
C LEU A 89 2.81 9.10 1.73
N ILE A 90 2.13 9.17 2.89
CA ILE A 90 2.77 9.12 4.21
C ILE A 90 3.48 7.78 4.43
N GLU A 91 2.83 6.66 4.09
CA GLU A 91 3.43 5.32 4.17
C GLU A 91 4.68 5.19 3.28
N MET A 92 4.65 5.80 2.08
CA MET A 92 5.82 5.87 1.20
C MET A 92 6.95 6.68 1.83
N ALA A 93 6.65 7.82 2.46
CA ALA A 93 7.64 8.63 3.17
C ALA A 93 8.28 7.84 4.32
N PHE A 94 7.49 7.09 5.10
CA PHE A 94 8.01 6.19 6.14
C PHE A 94 8.97 5.14 5.58
N ALA A 95 8.59 4.50 4.48
CA ALA A 95 9.46 3.53 3.81
C ALA A 95 10.77 4.18 3.31
N HIS A 96 10.68 5.40 2.75
CA HIS A 96 11.83 6.13 2.24
C HIS A 96 12.84 6.48 3.34
N VAL A 97 12.39 7.07 4.45
CA VAL A 97 13.29 7.44 5.57
C VAL A 97 13.90 6.21 6.24
N LEU A 98 13.18 5.08 6.24
CA LEU A 98 13.66 3.79 6.73
C LEU A 98 14.51 3.01 5.71
N ARG A 99 14.82 3.61 4.55
CA ARG A 99 15.58 3.01 3.44
C ARG A 99 15.02 1.66 2.96
N LYS A 100 13.70 1.50 3.02
CA LYS A 100 12.99 0.31 2.52
C LYS A 100 12.81 0.42 1.01
N LYS A 101 12.69 -0.73 0.33
CA LYS A 101 12.31 -0.73 -1.09
C LYS A 101 10.86 -0.29 -1.23
N ILE A 102 10.58 0.63 -2.15
CA ILE A 102 9.23 1.09 -2.45
C ILE A 102 8.84 0.56 -3.82
N TYR A 103 7.76 -0.22 -3.88
CA TYR A 103 7.21 -0.73 -5.12
C TYR A 103 5.85 -0.11 -5.43
N LEU A 104 5.59 0.18 -6.70
CA LEU A 104 4.26 0.57 -7.19
C LEU A 104 3.70 -0.50 -8.11
N PHE A 105 2.45 -0.87 -7.87
CA PHE A 105 1.74 -1.85 -8.70
C PHE A 105 1.48 -1.34 -10.13
N ASN A 106 1.14 -0.06 -10.27
CA ASN A 106 0.97 0.65 -11.53
C ASN A 106 1.93 1.86 -11.62
N PRO A 107 2.15 2.45 -12.81
CA PRO A 107 3.00 3.64 -12.98
C PRO A 107 2.62 4.81 -12.06
N ILE A 108 3.59 5.69 -11.81
CA ILE A 108 3.43 6.91 -11.00
C ILE A 108 2.24 7.73 -11.55
N PRO A 109 1.26 8.12 -10.70
CA PRO A 109 0.14 8.94 -11.11
C PRO A 109 0.54 10.41 -11.29
N ARG A 110 -0.23 11.13 -12.11
CA ARG A 110 -0.20 12.60 -12.15
C ARG A 110 -1.11 13.14 -11.04
N MET A 111 -0.52 13.80 -10.06
CA MET A 111 -1.16 14.35 -8.85
C MET A 111 -0.50 15.69 -8.52
N SER A 112 -1.06 16.46 -7.60
CA SER A 112 -0.45 17.73 -7.15
C SER A 112 0.87 17.55 -6.38
N TYR A 113 1.21 16.30 -6.04
CA TYR A 113 2.41 15.89 -5.30
C TYR A 113 3.16 14.75 -6.03
N THR A 114 3.12 14.75 -7.37
CA THR A 114 3.86 13.76 -8.17
C THR A 114 5.36 13.84 -7.90
N ASP A 115 5.90 15.04 -7.73
CA ASP A 115 7.33 15.28 -7.52
C ASP A 115 7.82 14.57 -6.25
N GLU A 116 7.04 14.57 -5.16
CA GLU A 116 7.36 13.82 -3.94
C GLU A 116 7.38 12.31 -4.17
N ILE A 117 6.43 11.80 -4.97
CA ILE A 117 6.39 10.37 -5.33
C ILE A 117 7.64 9.99 -6.14
N GLU A 118 8.05 10.83 -7.10
CA GLU A 118 9.23 10.60 -7.93
C GLU A 118 10.54 10.72 -7.15
N ALA A 119 10.64 11.69 -6.23
CA ALA A 119 11.80 11.90 -5.37
C ALA A 119 12.10 10.67 -4.48
N MET A 120 11.06 9.92 -4.09
CA MET A 120 11.21 8.66 -3.35
C MET A 120 11.70 7.48 -4.22
N LYS A 121 11.86 7.67 -5.53
CA LYS A 121 12.40 6.71 -6.52
C LYS A 121 11.79 5.31 -6.44
N PRO A 122 10.45 5.18 -6.50
CA PRO A 122 9.81 3.89 -6.39
C PRO A 122 10.05 3.03 -7.64
N ILE A 123 10.01 1.71 -7.44
CA ILE A 123 10.17 0.72 -8.52
C ILE A 123 8.79 0.28 -9.00
N VAL A 124 8.44 0.57 -10.25
CA VAL A 124 7.20 0.05 -10.85
C VAL A 124 7.36 -1.44 -11.17
N VAL A 125 6.41 -2.26 -10.69
CA VAL A 125 6.44 -3.73 -10.85
C VAL A 125 5.43 -4.24 -11.87
N GLY A 126 4.34 -3.50 -12.10
CA GLY A 126 3.28 -3.91 -13.02
C GLY A 126 2.42 -5.07 -12.50
N ARG A 127 1.32 -5.34 -13.21
CA ARG A 127 0.31 -6.35 -12.83
C ARG A 127 0.82 -7.79 -12.79
N SER A 128 1.89 -8.07 -13.53
CA SER A 128 2.47 -9.41 -13.62
C SER A 128 3.18 -9.82 -12.34
N LEU A 129 3.58 -8.85 -11.49
CA LEU A 129 4.36 -9.08 -10.27
C LEU A 129 5.63 -9.92 -10.51
N LYS A 130 6.15 -9.99 -11.75
CA LYS A 130 7.31 -10.82 -12.11
C LYS A 130 8.54 -10.56 -11.24
N LYS A 131 8.70 -9.33 -10.74
CA LYS A 131 9.78 -8.96 -9.81
C LYS A 131 9.71 -9.64 -8.43
N PHE A 132 8.61 -10.30 -8.11
CA PHE A 132 8.38 -11.07 -6.88
C PHE A 132 8.29 -12.57 -7.12
N ILE A 133 8.49 -13.04 -8.35
CA ILE A 133 8.51 -14.47 -8.68
C ILE A 133 9.99 -14.80 -8.90
N ILE A 134 10.62 -15.36 -7.88
CA ILE A 134 11.98 -15.93 -7.94
C ILE A 134 11.83 -17.42 -8.21
#